data_AF-A0A3M0IQG6-F1
#
_entry.id   AF-A0A3M0IQG6-F1
#
_cell.length_a   1.000
_cell.length_b   1.000
_cell.length_c   1.000
_cell.angle_alpha   90.00
_cell.angle_beta   90.00
_cell.angle_gamma   90.00
#
_symmetry.space_group_name_H-M   'P 1'
#
loop_
_entity.id
_entity.type
_entity.pdbx_description
1 polymer ?
#
loop_
_entity_poly.entity_id
_entity_poly.type
_entity_poly.pdbx_seq_one_letter_code
_entity_poly.pdbx_strand_id
1 'polypeptide(L)'
;MDSAGFPPVEEVEELSQELLRELSSGCTEELLRRGLECRQRLDQRLLEAQSRARGLARGEPPRQGESPAPPRRRYVAQLYYEISRIDWDYGAEPGRIRGVHHGPDIAVPLDLEASRHSGTFVCDYLWGLVPAQWGPRRAPPDPSPN
;
A
#
# COMPACT_ATOMS: atom_id res chain seq x y z
N MET A 1 28.30 -10.13 7.10
CA MET A 1 27.49 -11.36 7.14
C MET A 1 27.09 -11.54 8.58
N ASP A 2 25.97 -10.93 8.94
CA ASP A 2 25.45 -10.90 10.30
C ASP A 2 24.94 -12.29 10.67
N SER A 3 25.63 -12.93 11.62
CA SER A 3 25.24 -14.23 12.15
C SER A 3 23.91 -14.06 12.88
N ALA A 4 22.89 -14.79 12.42
CA ALA A 4 21.58 -14.86 13.04
C ALA A 4 21.72 -15.09 14.56
N GLY A 5 21.19 -14.14 15.33
CA GLY A 5 21.15 -14.18 16.78
C GLY A 5 20.29 -15.33 17.26
N PHE A 6 20.92 -16.46 17.53
CA PHE A 6 20.39 -17.42 18.49
C PHE A 6 20.87 -16.99 19.87
N PRO A 7 19.97 -16.83 20.85
CA PRO A 7 20.38 -16.50 22.20
C PRO A 7 21.34 -17.58 22.71
N PRO A 8 22.47 -17.21 23.35
CA PRO A 8 23.38 -18.18 23.95
C PRO A 8 22.61 -19.13 24.86
N VAL A 9 23.01 -20.40 24.89
CA VAL A 9 22.36 -21.47 25.68
C VAL A 9 22.19 -21.07 27.15
N GLU A 10 23.09 -20.21 27.63
CA GLU A 10 23.08 -19.62 28.96
C GLU A 10 21.86 -18.71 29.21
N GLU A 11 21.44 -17.89 28.25
CA GLU A 11 20.20 -17.08 28.34
C GLU A 11 18.95 -17.97 28.35
N VAL A 12 18.98 -19.08 27.62
CA VAL A 12 17.89 -20.06 27.59
C VAL A 12 17.81 -20.84 28.91
N GLU A 13 18.95 -21.18 29.51
CA GLU A 13 19.01 -21.79 30.84
C GLU A 13 18.58 -20.81 31.94
N GLU A 14 19.00 -19.54 31.88
CA GLU A 14 18.55 -18.49 32.81
C GLU A 14 17.04 -18.29 32.72
N LEU A 15 16.50 -18.17 31.52
CA LEU A 15 15.05 -18.09 31.28
C LEU A 15 14.33 -19.33 31.81
N SER A 16 14.93 -20.53 31.68
CA SER A 16 14.34 -21.77 32.20
C SER A 16 14.33 -21.82 33.73
N GLN A 17 15.38 -21.32 34.38
CA GLN A 17 15.50 -21.27 35.83
C GLN A 17 14.58 -20.19 36.42
N GLU A 18 14.47 -19.04 35.76
CA GLU A 18 13.51 -17.98 36.08
C GLU A 18 12.06 -18.49 35.94
N LEU A 19 11.75 -19.20 34.85
CA LEU A 19 10.45 -19.88 34.66
C LEU A 19 10.18 -20.91 35.75
N LEU A 20 11.16 -21.74 36.12
CA LEU A 20 11.02 -22.72 37.21
C LEU A 20 10.77 -22.03 38.56
N ARG A 21 11.39 -20.87 38.78
CA ARG A 21 11.25 -20.08 40.00
C ARG A 21 9.86 -19.45 40.08
N GLU A 22 9.37 -18.87 38.99
CA GLU A 22 8.00 -18.39 38.85
C GLU A 22 6.97 -19.54 38.91
N LEU A 23 7.35 -20.74 38.43
CA LEU A 23 6.51 -21.92 38.55
C LEU A 23 6.43 -22.44 40.00
N SER A 24 7.46 -22.20 40.80
CA SER A 24 7.47 -22.57 42.22
C SER A 24 6.78 -21.56 43.14
N SER A 25 6.49 -20.34 42.66
CA SER A 25 5.91 -19.24 43.46
C SER A 25 4.38 -19.32 43.62
N GLY A 26 3.71 -20.32 43.02
CA GLY A 26 2.25 -20.44 43.02
C GLY A 26 1.53 -19.49 42.05
N CYS A 27 2.29 -18.70 41.27
CA CYS A 27 1.78 -17.79 40.23
C CYS A 27 1.50 -18.52 38.89
N THR A 28 1.69 -19.84 38.85
CA THR A 28 1.67 -20.68 37.64
C THR A 28 0.32 -20.70 36.98
N GLU A 29 -0.75 -20.77 37.78
CA GLU A 29 -2.10 -20.89 37.28
C GLU A 29 -2.54 -19.59 36.60
N GLU A 30 -2.15 -18.44 37.15
CA GLU A 30 -2.46 -17.13 36.57
C GLU A 30 -1.69 -16.91 35.27
N LEU A 31 -0.40 -17.27 35.22
CA LEU A 31 0.39 -17.21 34.00
C LEU A 31 -0.17 -18.14 32.90
N LEU A 32 -0.59 -19.36 33.27
CA LEU A 32 -1.24 -20.29 32.35
C LEU A 32 -2.59 -19.76 31.84
N ARG A 33 -3.41 -19.18 32.72
CA ARG A 33 -4.69 -18.54 32.33
C ARG A 33 -4.45 -17.41 31.34
N ARG A 34 -3.53 -16.49 31.64
CA ARG A 34 -3.20 -15.37 30.73
C ARG A 34 -2.63 -15.86 29.40
N GLY A 35 -1.81 -16.92 29.41
CA GLY A 35 -1.30 -17.57 28.20
C GLY A 35 -2.40 -18.18 27.34
N LEU A 36 -3.36 -18.88 27.95
CA LEU A 36 -4.52 -19.45 27.27
C LEU A 36 -5.42 -18.37 26.67
N GLU A 37 -5.70 -17.30 27.41
CA GLU A 37 -6.48 -16.15 26.92
C GLU A 37 -5.78 -15.43 25.76
N CYS A 38 -4.46 -15.28 25.84
CA CYS A 38 -3.67 -14.70 24.76
C CYS A 38 -3.77 -15.56 23.50
N ARG A 39 -3.63 -16.88 23.66
CA ARG A 39 -3.75 -17.83 22.55
C ARG A 39 -5.13 -17.80 21.90
N GLN A 40 -6.21 -17.85 22.69
CA GLN A 40 -7.58 -17.79 22.17
C GLN A 40 -7.84 -16.49 21.39
N ARG A 41 -7.32 -15.37 21.89
CA ARG A 41 -7.40 -14.07 21.20
C ARG A 41 -6.66 -14.06 19.88
N LEU A 42 -5.48 -14.69 19.81
CA LEU A 42 -4.72 -14.82 18.58
C LEU A 42 -5.45 -15.70 17.57
N ASP A 43 -6.02 -16.82 18.00
CA ASP A 43 -6.80 -17.71 17.15
C ASP A 43 -8.02 -17.00 16.55
N GLN A 44 -8.73 -16.20 17.37
CA GLN A 44 -9.86 -15.41 16.91
C GLN A 44 -9.44 -14.35 15.87
N ARG A 45 -8.36 -13.62 16.14
CA ARG A 45 -7.80 -12.64 15.19
C ARG A 45 -7.34 -13.29 13.89
N LEU A 46 -6.77 -14.49 13.96
CA LEU A 46 -6.35 -15.25 12.79
C LEU A 46 -7.56 -15.67 11.95
N LEU A 47 -8.61 -16.17 12.58
CA LEU A 47 -9.85 -16.57 11.88
C LEU A 47 -10.51 -15.36 11.20
N GLU A 48 -10.56 -14.21 11.87
CA GLU A 48 -11.05 -12.95 11.29
C GLU A 48 -10.20 -12.49 10.11
N ALA A 49 -8.86 -12.56 10.24
CA ALA A 49 -7.94 -12.22 9.15
C ALA A 49 -8.11 -13.16 7.95
N GLN A 50 -8.23 -14.47 8.17
CA GLN A 50 -8.48 -15.45 7.12
C GLN A 50 -9.84 -15.23 6.44
N SER A 51 -10.87 -14.89 7.21
CA SER A 51 -12.21 -14.63 6.67
C SER A 51 -12.21 -13.39 5.78
N ARG A 52 -11.53 -12.31 6.21
CA ARG A 52 -11.32 -11.10 5.39
C ARG A 52 -10.52 -11.40 4.13
N ALA A 53 -9.41 -12.14 4.24
CA ALA A 53 -8.61 -12.52 3.08
C ALA A 53 -9.40 -13.36 2.08
N ARG A 54 -10.25 -14.29 2.56
CA ARG A 54 -11.15 -15.07 1.72
C ARG A 54 -12.23 -14.22 1.05
N GLY A 55 -12.79 -13.21 1.73
CA GLY A 55 -13.73 -12.26 1.15
C GLY A 55 -13.11 -11.46 0.00
N LEU A 56 -11.88 -10.96 0.22
CA LEU A 56 -11.10 -10.28 -0.82
C LEU A 56 -10.76 -11.21 -2.00
N ALA A 57 -10.34 -12.44 -1.74
CA ALA A 57 -10.00 -13.42 -2.79
C ALA A 57 -11.22 -13.87 -3.60
N ARG A 58 -12.40 -13.93 -2.99
CA ARG A 58 -13.67 -14.25 -3.67
C ARG A 58 -14.24 -13.06 -4.44
N GLY A 59 -13.61 -11.88 -4.36
CA GLY A 59 -14.11 -10.67 -5.00
C GLY A 59 -15.43 -10.23 -4.39
N GLU A 60 -15.50 -10.11 -3.06
CA GLU A 60 -16.64 -9.47 -2.40
C GLU A 60 -16.97 -8.15 -3.12
N PRO A 61 -18.25 -7.90 -3.44
CA PRO A 61 -18.62 -6.68 -4.12
C PRO A 61 -18.21 -5.50 -3.24
N PRO A 62 -17.71 -4.42 -3.86
CA PRO A 62 -17.39 -3.20 -3.13
C PRO A 62 -18.55 -2.80 -2.23
N ARG A 63 -18.22 -2.29 -1.04
CA ARG A 63 -19.22 -1.75 -0.11
C ARG A 63 -20.09 -0.73 -0.86
N GLN A 64 -21.39 -0.75 -0.55
CA GLN A 64 -22.42 0.06 -1.22
C GLN A 64 -21.93 1.50 -1.42
N GLY A 65 -21.73 1.89 -2.69
CA GLY A 65 -21.22 3.21 -3.08
C GLY A 65 -20.02 3.17 -4.04
N GLU A 66 -19.27 2.08 -4.08
CA GLU A 66 -18.03 1.99 -4.87
C GLU A 66 -18.22 1.09 -6.10
N SER A 67 -19.20 1.42 -6.95
CA SER A 67 -19.34 0.71 -8.23
C SER A 67 -18.07 0.95 -9.04
N PRO A 68 -17.30 -0.11 -9.39
CA PRO A 68 -16.08 0.07 -10.16
C PRO A 68 -16.45 0.77 -11.46
N ALA A 69 -15.81 1.91 -11.72
CA ALA A 69 -16.14 2.71 -12.88
C ALA A 69 -16.21 1.82 -14.13
N PRO A 70 -17.25 1.95 -14.97
CA PRO A 70 -17.45 1.05 -16.11
C PRO A 70 -16.18 0.95 -16.96
N PRO A 71 -15.91 -0.19 -17.62
CA PRO A 71 -14.63 -0.48 -18.27
C PRO A 71 -14.13 0.64 -19.19
N ARG A 72 -15.07 1.30 -19.89
CA ARG A 72 -14.79 2.44 -20.76
C ARG A 72 -14.21 3.66 -20.02
N ARG A 73 -14.68 3.96 -18.81
CA ARG A 73 -14.17 5.09 -18.00
C ARG A 73 -12.78 4.79 -17.43
N ARG A 74 -12.53 3.54 -17.05
CA ARG A 74 -11.19 3.08 -16.66
C ARG A 74 -10.19 3.23 -17.81
N TYR A 75 -10.58 2.80 -19.01
CA TYR A 75 -9.75 2.95 -20.20
C TYR A 75 -9.41 4.41 -20.49
N VAL A 76 -10.40 5.32 -20.45
CA VAL A 76 -10.16 6.74 -20.72
C VAL A 76 -9.24 7.36 -19.65
N ALA A 77 -9.48 7.08 -18.37
CA ALA A 77 -8.62 7.58 -17.29
C ALA A 77 -7.18 7.06 -17.44
N GLN A 78 -7.02 5.78 -17.78
CA GLN A 78 -5.71 5.18 -18.04
C GLN A 78 -5.03 5.80 -19.25
N LEU A 79 -5.78 6.08 -20.33
CA LEU A 79 -5.24 6.72 -21.52
C LEU A 79 -4.71 8.13 -21.22
N TYR A 80 -5.47 8.92 -20.45
CA TYR A 80 -5.00 10.25 -20.03
C TYR A 80 -3.73 10.16 -19.20
N TYR A 81 -3.64 9.19 -18.27
CA TYR A 81 -2.41 8.98 -17.49
C TYR A 81 -1.23 8.53 -18.34
N GLU A 82 -1.41 7.62 -19.29
CA GLU A 82 -0.32 7.15 -20.15
C GLU A 82 0.23 8.26 -21.05
N ILE A 83 -0.62 9.20 -21.45
CA ILE A 83 -0.23 10.35 -22.27
C ILE A 83 0.44 11.43 -21.42
N SER A 84 -0.19 11.85 -20.32
CA SER A 84 0.28 13.00 -19.55
C SER A 84 1.29 12.64 -18.47
N ARG A 85 1.28 11.38 -17.98
CA ARG A 85 2.01 10.92 -16.79
C ARG A 85 1.72 11.76 -15.53
N ILE A 86 0.55 12.41 -15.47
CA ILE A 86 0.14 13.20 -14.32
C ILE A 86 -0.80 12.37 -13.44
N ASP A 87 -0.43 12.23 -12.17
CA ASP A 87 -1.33 11.76 -11.12
C ASP A 87 -1.98 12.96 -10.43
N TRP A 88 -3.29 12.93 -10.24
CA TRP A 88 -4.07 14.07 -9.73
C TRP A 88 -4.45 13.86 -8.26
N ASP A 89 -4.28 14.90 -7.44
CA ASP A 89 -4.75 14.89 -6.05
C ASP A 89 -6.25 15.23 -6.01
N TYR A 90 -7.09 14.18 -5.96
CA TYR A 90 -8.55 14.32 -5.86
C TYR A 90 -9.04 14.80 -4.49
N GLY A 91 -8.15 14.90 -3.49
CA GLY A 91 -8.46 15.48 -2.17
C GLY A 91 -8.25 16.99 -2.09
N ALA A 92 -7.75 17.62 -3.17
CA ALA A 92 -7.48 19.05 -3.21
C ALA A 92 -8.76 19.92 -3.22
N GLU A 93 -8.58 21.19 -2.87
CA GLU A 93 -9.66 22.19 -2.83
C GLU A 93 -10.30 22.38 -4.21
N PRO A 94 -11.63 22.56 -4.30
CA PRO A 94 -12.29 22.80 -5.58
C PRO A 94 -11.77 24.09 -6.21
N GLY A 95 -11.19 23.98 -7.41
CA GLY A 95 -10.53 25.09 -8.11
C GLY A 95 -9.01 25.12 -7.95
N ARG A 96 -8.41 24.17 -7.22
CA ARG A 96 -6.96 23.94 -7.20
C ARG A 96 -6.63 22.71 -8.03
N ILE A 97 -5.73 22.90 -8.98
CA ILE A 97 -5.22 21.85 -9.85
C ILE A 97 -3.92 21.38 -9.23
N ARG A 98 -3.96 20.27 -8.48
CA ARG A 98 -2.81 19.69 -7.80
C ARG A 98 -2.56 18.27 -8.27
N GLY A 99 -1.29 17.92 -8.46
CA GLY A 99 -0.89 16.59 -8.86
C GLY A 99 0.62 16.40 -8.84
N VAL A 100 1.07 15.29 -9.40
CA VAL A 100 2.48 14.96 -9.57
C VAL A 100 2.67 14.51 -11.01
N HIS A 101 3.60 15.16 -11.73
CA HIS A 101 3.99 14.75 -13.07
C HIS A 101 5.19 13.79 -13.00
N HIS A 102 5.00 12.57 -13.49
CA HIS A 102 6.04 11.53 -13.53
C HIS A 102 6.80 11.59 -14.86
N GLY A 103 7.86 12.38 -14.90
CA GLY A 103 8.83 12.38 -15.99
C GLY A 103 9.74 11.14 -15.98
N PRO A 104 10.66 11.01 -16.96
CA PRO A 104 11.61 9.90 -17.04
C PRO A 104 12.60 9.83 -15.87
N ASP A 105 12.88 10.96 -15.22
CA ASP A 105 13.91 11.06 -14.17
C ASP A 105 13.31 11.32 -12.79
N ILE A 106 12.65 12.47 -12.62
CA ILE A 106 12.18 12.95 -11.31
C ILE A 106 10.71 13.33 -11.40
N ALA A 107 9.94 12.92 -10.39
CA ALA A 107 8.56 13.33 -10.23
C ALA A 107 8.49 14.81 -9.80
N VAL A 108 7.75 15.61 -10.57
CA VAL A 108 7.62 17.06 -10.34
C VAL A 108 6.25 17.35 -9.71
N PRO A 109 6.19 17.95 -8.52
CA PRO A 109 4.92 18.36 -7.93
C PRO A 109 4.31 19.50 -8.73
N LEU A 110 3.00 19.43 -8.92
CA LEU A 110 2.21 20.38 -9.68
C LEU A 110 1.15 20.98 -8.76
N ASP A 111 1.11 22.31 -8.68
CA ASP A 111 0.12 23.03 -7.86
C ASP A 111 -0.22 24.37 -8.52
N LEU A 112 -1.46 24.51 -8.98
CA LEU A 112 -1.98 25.69 -9.68
C LEU A 112 -3.34 26.07 -9.12
N GLU A 113 -3.57 27.37 -8.90
CA GLU A 113 -4.90 27.90 -8.61
C GLU A 113 -5.64 28.21 -9.91
N ALA A 114 -6.66 27.41 -10.26
CA ALA A 114 -7.40 27.55 -11.51
C ALA A 114 -8.12 28.91 -11.61
N SER A 115 -8.48 29.53 -10.49
CA SER A 115 -9.12 30.86 -10.44
C SER A 115 -8.22 32.00 -10.91
N ARG A 116 -6.90 31.81 -10.86
CA ARG A 116 -5.91 32.83 -11.24
C ARG A 116 -5.45 32.73 -12.69
N HIS A 117 -5.85 31.68 -13.38
CA HIS A 117 -5.36 31.35 -14.72
C HIS A 117 -6.53 31.14 -15.69
N SER A 118 -6.34 31.54 -16.95
CA SER A 118 -7.29 31.18 -17.99
C SER A 118 -7.22 29.69 -18.29
N GLY A 119 -8.33 29.09 -18.74
CA GLY A 119 -8.36 27.68 -19.11
C GLY A 119 -7.35 27.33 -20.22
N THR A 120 -7.09 28.25 -21.15
CA THR A 120 -6.08 28.07 -22.20
C THR A 120 -4.67 28.03 -21.63
N PHE A 121 -4.34 28.95 -20.71
CA PHE A 121 -3.03 28.96 -20.06
C PHE A 121 -2.78 27.68 -19.28
N VAL A 122 -3.78 27.20 -18.54
CA VAL A 122 -3.68 25.93 -17.81
C VAL A 122 -3.41 24.77 -18.77
N CYS A 123 -4.14 24.68 -19.89
CA CYS A 123 -3.92 23.65 -20.90
C CYS A 123 -2.50 23.73 -21.48
N ASP A 124 -2.05 24.91 -21.90
CA ASP A 124 -0.72 25.10 -22.50
C ASP A 124 0.39 24.73 -21.51
N TYR A 125 0.23 25.10 -20.24
CA TYR A 125 1.17 24.73 -19.18
C TYR A 125 1.23 23.21 -19.00
N LEU A 126 0.07 22.54 -18.88
CA LEU A 126 0.01 21.09 -18.67
C LEU A 126 0.60 20.31 -19.84
N TRP A 127 0.28 20.72 -21.07
CA TRP A 127 0.83 20.08 -22.27
C TRP A 127 2.32 20.37 -22.45
N GLY A 128 2.82 21.50 -21.96
CA GLY A 128 4.25 21.81 -21.93
C GLY A 128 5.08 20.86 -21.07
N LEU A 129 4.47 20.18 -20.08
CA LEU A 129 5.15 19.18 -19.25
C LEU A 129 5.35 17.85 -19.97
N VAL A 130 4.49 17.55 -20.94
CA VAL A 130 4.53 16.28 -21.68
C VAL A 130 5.66 16.36 -22.70
N PRO A 131 6.63 15.43 -22.65
CA PRO A 131 7.76 15.46 -23.58
C PRO A 131 7.27 15.29 -25.03
N ALA A 132 7.55 16.28 -25.87
CA ALA A 132 7.22 16.24 -27.30
C ALA A 132 8.19 15.39 -28.13
N GLN A 133 9.26 14.88 -27.51
CA GLN A 133 10.25 14.03 -28.18
C GLN A 133 9.73 12.60 -28.34
N TRP A 134 9.71 12.12 -29.58
CA TRP A 134 9.37 10.75 -29.90
C TRP A 134 10.61 9.88 -29.68
N GLY A 135 10.69 9.21 -28.53
CA GLY A 135 11.69 8.17 -28.30
C GLY A 135 11.40 6.91 -29.13
N PRO A 136 12.38 6.02 -29.34
CA PRO A 136 12.12 4.71 -29.93
C PRO A 136 11.06 3.99 -29.09
N ARG A 137 10.10 3.34 -29.76
CA ARG A 137 9.06 2.53 -29.11
C ARG A 137 9.72 1.64 -28.06
N ARG A 138 9.25 1.73 -26.80
CA ARG A 138 9.60 0.74 -25.77
C ARG A 138 9.30 -0.64 -26.35
N ALA A 139 10.32 -1.49 -26.44
CA ALA A 139 10.13 -2.87 -26.87
C ALA A 139 9.11 -3.54 -25.95
N PRO A 140 8.19 -4.36 -26.47
CA PRO A 140 7.31 -5.15 -25.63
C PRO A 140 8.16 -5.96 -24.62
N PRO A 141 7.68 -6.13 -23.38
CA PRO A 141 8.39 -6.97 -22.42
C PRO A 141 8.56 -8.36 -23.05
N ASP A 142 9.81 -8.85 -23.08
CA ASP A 142 10.13 -10.16 -23.63
C ASP A 142 9.26 -11.21 -22.91
N PRO A 143 8.63 -12.15 -23.65
CA PRO A 143 7.93 -13.26 -23.02
C PRO A 143 8.97 -14.06 -22.25
N SER A 144 8.85 -14.07 -20.92
CA SER A 144 9.68 -14.87 -20.03
C SER A 144 9.78 -16.31 -20.55
N PRO A 145 10.99 -16.91 -20.58
CA PRO A 145 11.12 -18.30 -20.98
C PRO A 145 10.39 -19.18 -19.97
N ASN A 146 9.54 -20.05 -20.51
CA ASN A 146 8.79 -21.10 -19.81
C ASN A 146 9.73 -22.22 -19.35
#